data_AF-K2F8Q1-F1
#
_entry.id   AF-K2F8Q1-F1
#
_cell.length_a   1.000
_cell.length_b   1.000
_cell.length_c   1.000
_cell.angle_alpha   90.00
_cell.angle_beta   90.00
_cell.angle_gamma   90.00
#
_symmetry.space_group_name_H-M   'P 1'
#
loop_
_entity.id
_entity.type
_entity.pdbx_description
1 polymer ?
#
loop_
_entity_poly.entity_id
_entity_poly.type
_entity_poly.pdbx_seq_one_letter_code
_entity_poly.pdbx_strand_id
1 'polypeptide(L)'
;MKTQSRQLTIQFNKRKLSILLNSDADESVFHEIFTERDYQKIEPHIKNAKTLIVDIGAHIGLFSLYANVLNPNIKILSYEPEENNF
;
A
#
# COMPACT_ATOMS: atom_id res chain seq x y z
N MET A 1 -14.18 -15.43 11.94
CA MET A 1 -13.10 -16.44 12.12
C MET A 1 -11.83 -15.63 12.29
N LYS A 2 -11.03 -15.80 13.34
CA LYS A 2 -9.78 -15.03 13.48
C LYS A 2 -8.78 -15.58 12.46
N THR A 3 -8.60 -14.89 11.34
CA THR A 3 -7.55 -15.20 10.38
C THR A 3 -6.20 -15.02 11.08
N GLN A 4 -5.32 -16.02 11.02
CA GLN A 4 -3.98 -15.90 11.62
C GLN A 4 -3.20 -14.83 10.87
N SER A 5 -2.54 -13.94 11.62
CA SER A 5 -1.64 -12.94 11.03
C SER A 5 -0.59 -13.61 10.15
N ARG A 6 -0.46 -13.14 8.91
CA ARG A 6 0.45 -13.67 7.89
C ARG A 6 1.48 -12.63 7.53
N GLN A 7 2.76 -12.97 7.71
CA GLN A 7 3.85 -12.14 7.23
C GLN A 7 4.23 -12.55 5.80
N LEU A 8 4.24 -11.57 4.90
CA LEU A 8 4.63 -11.72 3.51
C LEU A 8 5.91 -10.95 3.24
N THR A 9 6.72 -11.49 2.32
CA THR A 9 7.89 -10.80 1.79
C THR A 9 7.82 -10.86 0.27
N ILE A 10 7.79 -9.68 -0.37
CA ILE A 10 7.73 -9.56 -1.82
C ILE A 10 8.87 -8.71 -2.35
N GLN A 11 9.20 -8.88 -3.64
CA GLN A 11 10.06 -7.99 -4.39
C GLN A 11 9.19 -7.09 -5.28
N PHE A 12 9.24 -5.79 -5.05
CA PHE A 12 8.51 -4.81 -5.84
C PHE A 12 9.42 -3.64 -6.22
N ASN A 13 9.51 -3.32 -7.51
CA ASN A 13 10.38 -2.27 -8.05
C ASN A 13 11.83 -2.29 -7.51
N LYS A 14 12.45 -3.48 -7.48
CA LYS A 14 13.81 -3.74 -6.94
C LYS A 14 13.96 -3.48 -5.43
N ARG A 15 12.86 -3.36 -4.69
CA ARG A 15 12.83 -3.24 -3.23
C ARG A 15 12.16 -4.47 -2.62
N LYS A 16 12.73 -4.93 -1.50
CA LYS A 16 12.14 -5.98 -0.68
C LYS A 16 11.15 -5.34 0.30
N LEU A 17 9.89 -5.76 0.25
CA LEU A 17 8.84 -5.27 1.15
C LEU A 17 8.44 -6.39 2.11
N SER A 18 8.35 -6.06 3.39
CA SER A 18 7.82 -6.95 4.43
C SER A 18 6.46 -6.42 4.85
N ILE A 19 5.41 -7.21 4.66
CA ILE A 19 4.01 -6.81 4.88
C ILE A 19 3.38 -7.78 5.88
N LEU A 20 2.68 -7.26 6.87
CA LEU A 20 1.89 -8.04 7.82
C LEU A 20 0.41 -7.90 7.45
N LEU A 21 -0.25 -9.02 7.16
CA LEU A 21 -1.68 -9.09 6.92
C LEU A 21 -2.35 -9.72 8.14
N ASN A 22 -3.33 -9.06 8.73
CA ASN A 22 -4.02 -9.49 9.96
C ASN A 22 -5.48 -9.88 9.70
N SER A 23 -5.99 -9.63 8.51
CA SER A 23 -7.38 -9.87 8.14
C SER A 23 -7.53 -10.25 6.66
N ASP A 24 -8.71 -10.78 6.32
CA ASP A 24 -9.08 -11.06 4.93
C ASP A 24 -9.18 -9.75 4.10
N ALA A 25 -9.49 -8.62 4.77
CA ALA A 25 -9.49 -7.31 4.13
C ALA A 25 -8.07 -6.87 3.72
N ASP A 26 -7.07 -7.07 4.59
CA ASP A 26 -5.68 -6.80 4.26
C ASP A 26 -5.22 -7.64 3.06
N GLU A 27 -5.61 -8.92 3.02
CA GLU A 27 -5.29 -9.83 1.91
C GLU A 27 -5.95 -9.39 0.61
N SER A 28 -7.22 -8.96 0.63
CA SER A 28 -7.89 -8.38 -0.55
C SER A 28 -7.14 -7.17 -1.09
N VAL A 29 -6.87 -6.17 -0.24
CA VAL A 29 -6.18 -4.94 -0.64
C VAL A 29 -4.77 -5.22 -1.13
N PHE A 30 -4.08 -6.19 -0.52
CA PHE A 30 -2.78 -6.66 -1.01
C PHE A 30 -2.86 -7.24 -2.42
N HIS A 31 -3.86 -8.07 -2.69
CA HIS A 31 -4.04 -8.66 -4.02
C HIS A 31 -4.36 -7.59 -5.07
N GLU A 32 -5.29 -6.68 -4.80
CA GLU A 32 -5.66 -5.56 -5.69
C GLU A 32 -4.40 -4.75 -6.10
N ILE A 33 -3.56 -4.38 -5.13
CA ILE A 33 -2.40 -3.50 -5.35
C ILE A 33 -1.20 -4.26 -5.98
N PHE A 34 -0.80 -5.39 -5.39
CA PHE A 34 0.47 -6.04 -5.71
C PHE A 34 0.35 -7.25 -6.64
N THR A 35 -0.85 -7.84 -6.77
CA THR A 35 -1.08 -9.02 -7.64
C THR A 35 -1.84 -8.63 -8.90
N GLU A 36 -3.02 -8.02 -8.74
CA GLU A 36 -3.93 -7.65 -9.83
C GLU A 36 -3.52 -6.34 -10.51
N ARG A 37 -2.74 -5.52 -9.80
CA ARG A 37 -2.10 -4.30 -10.31
C ARG A 37 -3.13 -3.25 -10.72
N ASP A 38 -4.19 -3.10 -9.94
CA ASP A 38 -5.31 -2.21 -10.23
C ASP A 38 -4.89 -0.74 -10.43
N TYR A 39 -3.82 -0.33 -9.73
CA TYR A 39 -3.25 1.01 -9.83
C TYR A 39 -2.23 1.19 -10.96
N GLN A 40 -1.96 0.18 -11.80
CA GLN A 40 -0.92 0.25 -12.83
C GLN A 40 -1.10 1.43 -13.79
N LYS A 41 -2.35 1.73 -14.17
CA LYS A 41 -2.66 2.82 -15.10
C LYS A 41 -2.30 4.21 -14.55
N ILE A 42 -2.25 4.37 -13.22
CA ILE A 42 -1.93 5.65 -12.58
C ILE A 42 -0.47 5.78 -12.15
N GLU A 43 0.36 4.74 -12.30
CA GLU A 43 1.78 4.80 -11.95
C GLU A 43 2.54 6.01 -12.53
N PRO A 44 2.31 6.43 -13.79
CA PRO A 44 2.97 7.63 -14.33
C PRO A 44 2.65 8.89 -13.52
N HIS A 45 1.43 9.01 -12.99
CA HIS A 45 1.04 10.13 -12.14
C HIS A 45 1.74 10.07 -10.77
N ILE A 46 1.81 8.88 -10.16
CA ILE A 46 2.53 8.67 -8.89
C ILE A 46 4.01 9.01 -9.04
N LYS A 47 4.67 8.49 -10.08
CA LYS A 47 6.11 8.72 -10.36
C LYS A 47 6.43 10.19 -10.62
N ASN A 48 5.50 10.93 -11.22
CA ASN A 48 5.70 12.33 -11.60
C ASN A 48 5.17 13.33 -10.56
N ALA A 49 4.44 12.89 -9.54
CA ALA A 49 3.98 13.74 -8.45
C ALA A 49 5.15 14.49 -7.80
N LYS A 50 4.98 15.79 -7.55
CA LYS A 50 6.04 16.69 -7.04
C LYS A 50 5.78 17.24 -5.65
N THR A 51 4.52 17.28 -5.22
CA THR A 51 4.13 18.02 -4.02
C THR A 51 3.79 17.07 -2.88
N LEU A 52 2.71 16.31 -3.04
CA LEU A 52 2.13 15.50 -1.98
C LEU A 52 1.19 14.45 -2.59
N ILE A 53 1.16 13.26 -1.99
CA ILE A 53 0.08 12.29 -2.16
C ILE A 53 -0.73 12.26 -0.86
N VAL A 54 -2.05 12.30 -0.97
CA VAL A 54 -2.95 12.14 0.17
C VAL A 54 -3.67 10.81 -0.02
N ASP A 55 -3.48 9.90 0.92
CA ASP A 55 -4.07 8.57 0.96
C ASP A 55 -5.23 8.59 1.97
N ILE A 56 -6.46 8.64 1.47
CA ILE A 56 -7.69 8.74 2.28
C ILE A 56 -8.33 7.35 2.34
N GLY A 57 -8.56 6.83 3.55
CA GLY A 57 -8.92 5.43 3.74
C GLY A 57 -7.70 4.53 3.56
N ALA A 58 -6.58 4.91 4.20
CA ALA A 58 -5.28 4.28 3.98
C ALA A 58 -5.23 2.80 4.40
N HIS A 59 -6.19 2.34 5.21
CA HIS A 59 -6.19 1.01 5.81
C HIS A 59 -4.83 0.76 6.49
N ILE A 60 -4.16 -0.37 6.24
CA ILE A 60 -2.81 -0.65 6.77
C ILE A 60 -1.66 0.01 5.95
N GLY A 61 -1.98 0.96 5.06
CA GLY A 61 -0.99 1.76 4.31
C GLY A 61 -0.38 1.08 3.09
N LEU A 62 -1.01 0.04 2.51
CA LEU A 62 -0.46 -0.67 1.34
C LEU A 62 -0.33 0.22 0.10
N PHE A 63 -1.30 1.12 -0.13
CA PHE A 63 -1.20 2.08 -1.24
C PHE A 63 -0.09 3.10 -0.99
N SER A 64 0.00 3.65 0.21
CA SER A 64 1.09 4.53 0.62
C SER A 64 2.48 3.89 0.41
N LEU A 65 2.64 2.62 0.80
CA LEU A 65 3.87 1.86 0.56
C LEU A 65 4.17 1.71 -0.94
N TYR A 66 3.16 1.31 -1.71
CA TYR A 66 3.26 1.18 -3.17
C TYR A 66 3.68 2.51 -3.83
N ALA A 67 3.05 3.62 -3.45
CA ALA A 67 3.36 4.95 -3.96
C ALA A 67 4.78 5.41 -3.59
N ASN A 68 5.22 5.16 -2.35
CA ASN A 68 6.57 5.48 -1.92
C ASN A 68 7.63 4.69 -2.72
N VAL A 69 7.38 3.41 -3.00
CA VAL A 69 8.32 2.60 -3.79
C VAL A 69 8.46 3.12 -5.23
N LEU A 70 7.38 3.67 -5.81
CA LEU A 70 7.39 4.26 -7.14
C LEU A 70 7.95 5.68 -7.18
N ASN A 71 7.80 6.46 -6.10
CA ASN A 71 8.31 7.81 -5.95
C ASN A 71 8.91 8.02 -4.54
N PRO A 72 10.16 7.61 -4.30
CA PRO A 72 10.73 7.55 -2.94
C PRO A 72 10.86 8.88 -2.21
N ASN A 73 10.81 10.00 -2.94
CA ASN A 73 11.00 11.34 -2.39
C ASN A 73 9.68 12.08 -2.17
N ILE A 74 8.53 11.49 -2.53
CA ILE A 74 7.23 12.15 -2.37
C ILE A 74 6.81 12.11 -0.89
N LYS A 75 6.28 13.23 -0.41
CA LYS A 75 5.58 13.26 0.88
C LYS A 75 4.23 12.56 0.72
N ILE A 76 3.88 11.70 1.65
CA ILE A 76 2.59 11.00 1.70
C ILE A 76 1.92 11.32 3.03
N LEU A 77 0.66 11.73 3.00
CA LEU A 77 -0.19 11.87 4.18
C LEU A 77 -1.28 10.82 4.11
N SER A 78 -1.30 9.92 5.09
CA SER A 78 -2.24 8.81 5.16
C SER A 78 -3.24 9.07 6.27
N TYR A 79 -4.52 8.92 5.97
CA TYR A 79 -5.62 9.14 6.91
C TYR A 79 -6.53 7.91 6.90
N GLU A 80 -6.69 7.30 8.07
CA GLU A 80 -7.55 6.13 8.28
C GLU A 80 -8.42 6.37 9.52
N PRO A 81 -9.76 6.38 9.38
CA PRO A 81 -10.65 6.58 10.53
C PRO A 81 -10.77 5.36 11.45
N GLU A 82 -10.50 4.14 10.98
CA GLU A 82 -10.59 2.94 11.82
C GLU A 82 -9.37 2.81 12.74
N GLU A 83 -9.60 2.88 14.05
CA GLU A 83 -8.55 2.81 15.08
C GLU A 83 -7.79 1.48 15.08
N ASN A 84 -8.28 0.43 14.43
CA ASN A 84 -7.53 -0.83 14.36
C ASN A 84 -6.65 -0.94 13.11
N ASN A 85 -6.63 0.09 12.26
CA ASN A 85 -5.89 0.15 11.00
C ASN A 85 -4.87 1.32 11.00
N PHE A 86 -3.99 1.41 12.01
CA PHE A 86 -2.89 2.38 12.06
C PHE A 86 -1.53 1.76 12.40
#